data_AF-A0A924Q407-F1
#
_entry.id   AF-A0A924Q407-F1
#
_cell.length_a   1.000
_cell.length_b   1.000
_cell.length_c   1.000
_cell.angle_alpha   90.00
_cell.angle_beta   90.00
_cell.angle_gamma   90.00
#
_symmetry.space_group_name_H-M   'P 1'
#
loop_
_entity.id
_entity.type
_entity.pdbx_description
1 polymer ?
#
loop_
_entity_poly.entity_id
_entity_poly.type
_entity_poly.pdbx_seq_one_letter_code
_entity_poly.pdbx_strand_id
1 'polypeptide(L)'
;MNQPTPAIVAQGAVRRLPRVALILFCLAYIVPGFIGREPWKSADMATFGYMLEMARGATGWFDPQLVGLRPEADGLLPYWLGAWFVHAGPAWLSPALAAR
;
A
#
# COMPACT_ATOMS: atom_id res chain seq x y z
N MET A 1 -46.74 6.23 11.46
CA MET A 1 -45.53 5.61 12.07
C MET A 1 -45.42 4.19 11.53
N ASN A 2 -44.50 3.93 10.59
CA ASN A 2 -44.29 2.59 10.04
C ASN A 2 -43.48 1.76 11.05
N GLN A 3 -44.09 0.74 11.64
CA GLN A 3 -43.35 -0.28 12.35
C GLN A 3 -42.55 -1.09 11.32
N PRO A 4 -41.22 -1.23 11.43
CA PRO A 4 -40.49 -2.13 10.57
C PRO A 4 -40.92 -3.54 10.96
N THR A 5 -41.69 -4.20 10.08
CA THR A 5 -42.04 -5.61 10.22
C THR A 5 -40.75 -6.39 10.44
N PRO A 6 -40.60 -7.14 11.55
CA PRO A 6 -39.38 -7.91 11.78
C PRO A 6 -39.22 -8.89 10.61
N ALA A 7 -38.04 -8.90 10.00
CA ALA A 7 -37.73 -9.89 8.96
C ALA A 7 -38.01 -11.28 9.54
N ILE A 8 -38.93 -12.02 8.91
CA ILE A 8 -39.26 -13.39 9.32
C ILE A 8 -38.09 -14.26 8.88
N VAL A 9 -37.08 -14.38 9.74
CA VAL A 9 -35.90 -15.24 9.55
C VAL A 9 -36.01 -16.45 10.47
N ALA A 10 -35.84 -17.64 9.90
CA ALA A 10 -35.74 -18.88 10.67
C ALA A 10 -34.59 -18.77 11.69
N GLN A 11 -34.76 -19.32 12.90
CA GLN A 11 -33.73 -19.30 13.95
C GLN A 11 -32.37 -19.82 13.47
N GLY A 12 -32.36 -20.81 12.55
CA GLY A 12 -31.14 -21.34 11.92
C GLY A 12 -30.47 -20.39 10.92
N ALA A 13 -31.18 -19.39 10.41
CA ALA A 13 -30.64 -18.33 9.55
C ALA A 13 -29.97 -17.20 10.34
N VAL A 14 -30.16 -17.14 11.66
CA VAL A 14 -29.55 -16.15 12.55
C VAL A 14 -28.22 -16.68 13.10
N ARG A 15 -27.25 -16.94 12.22
CA ARG A 15 -25.88 -17.28 12.62
C ARG A 15 -24.96 -16.11 12.35
N ARG A 16 -24.05 -15.82 13.29
CA ARG A 16 -23.04 -14.79 13.09
C ARG A 16 -22.17 -15.18 11.89
N LEU A 17 -21.98 -14.25 10.97
CA LEU A 17 -21.12 -14.46 9.81
C LEU A 17 -19.68 -14.75 10.30
N PRO A 18 -19.02 -15.81 9.82
CA PRO A 18 -17.67 -16.14 10.28
C PRO A 18 -16.69 -15.04 9.88
N ARG A 19 -16.17 -14.31 10.88
CA ARG A 19 -15.22 -13.19 10.68
C ARG A 19 -13.99 -13.60 9.86
N VAL A 20 -13.52 -14.84 10.05
CA VAL A 20 -12.38 -15.39 9.31
C VAL A 20 -12.67 -15.43 7.81
N ALA A 21 -13.87 -15.82 7.40
CA ALA A 21 -14.23 -15.84 5.97
C ALA A 21 -14.23 -14.43 5.37
N LEU A 22 -14.69 -13.42 6.11
CA LEU A 22 -14.63 -12.03 5.67
C LEU A 22 -13.20 -11.53 5.54
N ILE A 23 -12.35 -11.79 6.54
CA ILE A 23 -10.94 -11.38 6.51
C ILE A 23 -10.23 -12.06 5.34
N LEU A 24 -10.43 -13.36 5.12
CA LEU A 24 -9.86 -14.09 4.00
C LEU A 24 -10.35 -13.54 2.66
N PHE A 25 -11.63 -13.17 2.55
CA PHE A 25 -12.15 -12.53 1.34
C PHE A 25 -11.49 -11.16 1.09
N CYS A 26 -11.34 -10.34 2.13
CA CYS A 26 -10.63 -9.06 2.03
C CYS A 26 -9.17 -9.25 1.62
N LEU A 27 -8.46 -10.22 2.22
CA LEU A 27 -7.08 -10.53 1.88
C LEU A 27 -6.95 -11.05 0.44
N ALA A 28 -7.86 -11.93 0.00
CA ALA A 28 -7.88 -12.45 -1.36
C ALA A 28 -8.09 -11.34 -2.40
N TYR A 29 -8.78 -10.26 -2.04
CA TYR A 29 -8.94 -9.09 -2.90
C TYR A 29 -7.71 -8.17 -2.90
N ILE A 30 -7.12 -7.92 -1.72
CA ILE A 30 -6.02 -6.95 -1.56
C ILE A 30 -4.68 -7.54 -2.02
N VAL A 31 -4.32 -8.74 -1.55
CA VAL A 31 -2.97 -9.31 -1.70
C VAL A 31 -2.51 -9.38 -3.16
N PRO A 32 -3.32 -9.86 -4.13
CA PRO A 32 -2.92 -9.90 -5.54
C PRO A 32 -2.73 -8.50 -6.16
N GLY A 33 -3.34 -7.47 -5.59
CA GLY A 33 -3.19 -6.09 -6.03
C GLY A 33 -1.83 -5.48 -5.67
N PHE A 34 -1.20 -5.94 -4.59
CA PHE A 34 0.06 -5.41 -4.07
C PHE A 34 1.28 -6.27 -4.42
N ILE A 35 1.11 -7.60 -4.50
CA ILE A 35 2.21 -8.53 -4.77
C ILE A 35 2.28 -8.86 -6.27
N GLY A 36 3.49 -8.81 -6.85
CA GLY A 36 3.74 -9.23 -8.23
C GLY A 36 3.32 -8.21 -9.30
N ARG A 37 3.02 -6.98 -8.92
CA ARG A 37 2.73 -5.87 -9.84
C ARG A 37 3.89 -4.89 -9.84
N GLU A 38 4.48 -4.60 -11.00
CA GLU A 38 5.38 -3.45 -11.12
C GLU A 38 4.62 -2.12 -11.01
N PRO A 39 5.30 -1.03 -10.59
CA PRO A 39 4.77 0.32 -10.72
C PRO A 39 4.49 0.61 -12.21
N TRP A 40 3.21 0.64 -12.58
CA TRP A 40 2.80 0.83 -13.98
C TRP A 40 2.34 2.26 -14.27
N LYS A 41 2.01 3.03 -13.22
CA LYS A 41 1.63 4.44 -13.35
C LYS A 41 2.88 5.31 -13.28
N SER A 42 2.95 6.34 -14.13
CA SER A 42 4.11 7.26 -14.17
C SER A 42 4.40 7.91 -12.81
N ALA A 43 3.36 8.27 -12.07
CA ALA A 43 3.48 8.81 -10.71
C ALA A 43 4.09 7.81 -9.71
N ASP A 44 3.73 6.52 -9.81
CA ASP A 44 4.26 5.47 -8.95
C ASP A 44 5.73 5.21 -9.27
N MET A 45 6.10 5.23 -10.56
CA MET A 45 7.50 5.10 -11.00
C MET A 45 8.37 6.24 -10.52
N ALA A 46 7.91 7.50 -10.66
CA ALA A 46 8.64 8.67 -10.18
C ALA A 46 8.82 8.62 -8.65
N THR A 47 7.73 8.30 -7.93
CA THR A 47 7.73 8.20 -6.46
C THR A 47 8.72 7.15 -5.97
N PHE A 48 8.70 5.96 -6.57
CA PHE A 48 9.67 4.91 -6.29
C PHE A 48 11.10 5.34 -6.64
N GLY A 49 11.30 6.06 -7.75
CA GLY A 49 12.60 6.63 -8.13
C GLY A 49 13.18 7.53 -7.05
N TYR A 50 12.40 8.46 -6.50
CA TYR A 50 12.83 9.30 -5.38
C TYR A 50 13.21 8.48 -4.15
N MET A 51 12.38 7.50 -3.75
CA MET A 51 12.66 6.59 -2.63
C MET A 51 13.98 5.84 -2.80
N LEU A 52 14.22 5.32 -4.01
CA LEU A 52 15.41 4.55 -4.33
C LEU A 52 16.68 5.42 -4.33
N GLU A 53 16.62 6.62 -4.90
CA GLU A 53 17.77 7.53 -4.94
C GLU A 53 18.15 8.07 -3.56
N MET A 54 17.18 8.33 -2.67
CA MET A 54 17.51 8.63 -1.27
C MET A 54 18.06 7.41 -0.53
N ALA A 55 17.49 6.22 -0.74
CA ALA A 55 17.98 4.99 -0.08
C ALA A 55 19.43 4.65 -0.49
N ARG A 56 19.83 5.02 -1.71
CA ARG A 56 21.21 4.93 -2.23
C ARG A 56 22.13 6.05 -1.75
N GLY A 57 21.59 7.11 -1.14
CA GLY A 57 22.34 8.29 -0.74
C GLY A 57 22.73 9.21 -1.89
N ALA A 58 22.12 9.05 -3.07
CA ALA A 58 22.39 9.90 -4.23
C ALA A 58 21.74 11.30 -4.11
N THR A 59 20.74 11.44 -3.24
CA THR A 59 20.00 12.68 -3.02
C THR A 59 19.82 12.95 -1.53
N GLY A 60 19.58 14.21 -1.16
CA GLY A 60 19.41 14.60 0.23
C GLY A 60 18.02 14.25 0.77
N TRP A 61 17.93 13.96 2.07
CA TRP A 61 16.66 13.64 2.74
C TRP A 61 15.68 14.82 2.79
N PHE A 62 16.18 16.06 2.81
CA PHE A 62 15.36 17.28 2.87
C PHE A 62 15.13 17.94 1.50
N ASP A 63 15.86 17.51 0.47
CA ASP A 63 15.68 17.94 -0.92
C ASP A 63 15.86 16.73 -1.84
N PRO A 64 14.89 15.79 -1.84
CA PRO A 64 14.94 14.63 -2.73
C PRO A 64 14.90 15.10 -4.18
N GLN A 65 15.72 14.47 -5.02
CA GLN A 65 15.79 14.79 -6.44
C GLN A 65 15.74 13.52 -7.28
N LEU A 66 15.21 13.61 -8.50
CA LEU A 66 15.25 12.53 -9.47
C LEU A 66 15.67 13.14 -10.79
N VAL A 67 16.93 12.90 -11.19
CA VAL A 67 17.53 13.53 -12.38
C VAL A 67 17.43 15.07 -12.33
N GLY A 68 17.62 15.65 -11.14
CA GLY A 68 17.53 17.09 -10.90
C GLY A 68 16.12 17.67 -10.78
N LEU A 69 15.08 16.85 -10.91
CA LEU A 69 13.69 17.25 -10.67
C LEU A 69 13.31 17.04 -9.22
N ARG A 70 12.46 17.92 -8.68
CA ARG A 70 11.89 17.79 -7.32
C ARG A 70 10.55 17.05 -7.38
N PRO A 71 10.14 16.35 -6.30
CA PRO A 71 8.85 15.70 -6.25
C PRO A 71 7.70 16.68 -6.47
N GLU A 72 6.71 16.27 -7.25
CA GLU A 72 5.48 17.03 -7.49
C GLU A 72 4.49 16.94 -6.32
N ALA A 73 4.57 15.86 -5.54
CA ALA A 73 3.68 15.64 -4.40
C ALA A 73 4.17 16.39 -3.17
N ASP A 74 3.23 17.03 -2.46
CA ASP A 74 3.52 17.72 -1.22
C ASP A 74 3.85 16.73 -0.09
N GLY A 75 5.01 16.93 0.54
CA GLY A 75 5.42 16.23 1.76
C GLY A 75 6.49 15.16 1.55
N LEU A 76 7.41 15.07 2.53
CA LEU A 76 8.58 14.18 2.49
C LEU A 76 8.36 12.82 3.16
N LEU A 77 7.31 12.71 3.98
CA LEU A 77 7.08 11.53 4.82
C LEU A 77 6.96 10.21 4.02
N PRO A 78 6.18 10.14 2.91
CA PRO A 78 6.07 8.90 2.13
C PRO A 78 7.42 8.49 1.56
N TYR A 79 8.19 9.47 1.10
CA TYR A 79 9.52 9.28 0.55
C TYR A 79 10.49 8.72 1.59
N TRP A 80 10.52 9.28 2.81
CA TRP A 80 11.36 8.78 3.90
C TRP A 80 11.02 7.36 4.31
N LEU A 81 9.73 7.03 4.43
CA LEU A 81 9.29 5.68 4.76
C LEU A 81 9.72 4.70 3.67
N GLY A 82 9.43 4.99 2.40
CA GLY A 82 9.83 4.15 1.29
C GLY A 82 11.34 3.96 1.20
N ALA A 83 12.12 5.04 1.35
CA ALA A 83 13.58 4.97 1.35
C ALA A 83 14.11 4.12 2.53
N TRP A 84 13.52 4.28 3.72
CA TRP A 84 13.92 3.49 4.89
C TRP A 84 13.59 2.01 4.71
N PHE A 85 12.42 1.64 4.21
CA PHE A 85 12.09 0.24 3.95
C PHE A 85 12.92 -0.37 2.83
N VAL A 86 13.29 0.40 1.80
CA VAL A 86 14.25 -0.05 0.78
C VAL A 86 15.62 -0.30 1.40
N HIS A 87 16.05 0.54 2.35
CA HIS A 87 17.34 0.42 3.02
C HIS A 87 17.39 -0.72 4.05
N ALA A 88 16.31 -0.91 4.83
CA ALA A 88 16.19 -1.93 5.87
C ALA A 88 15.66 -3.27 5.35
N GLY A 89 15.15 -3.29 4.12
CA GLY A 89 14.55 -4.46 3.49
C GLY A 89 15.57 -5.58 3.28
N PRO A 90 15.15 -6.85 3.42
CA PRO A 90 16.05 -7.96 3.19
C PRO A 90 16.39 -8.11 1.70
N ALA A 91 17.60 -8.57 1.38
CA ALA A 91 18.12 -8.62 0.01
C ALA A 91 17.30 -9.48 -0.97
N TRP A 92 16.46 -10.40 -0.47
CA TRP A 92 15.57 -11.22 -1.31
C TRP A 92 14.28 -10.49 -1.71
N LEU A 93 13.97 -9.36 -1.07
CA LEU A 93 12.79 -8.56 -1.36
C LEU A 93 13.14 -7.50 -2.42
N SER A 94 12.31 -7.37 -3.46
CA SER A 94 12.56 -6.33 -4.47
C SER A 94 12.39 -4.94 -3.85
N PRO A 95 13.24 -3.95 -4.21
CA PRO A 95 13.11 -2.59 -3.67
C PRO A 95 11.73 -1.97 -3.94
N ALA A 96 11.14 -2.27 -5.10
CA ALA A 96 9.80 -1.79 -5.46
C ALA A 96 8.69 -2.39 -4.58
N LEU A 97 8.90 -3.59 -4.03
CA LEU A 97 7.98 -4.18 -3.06
C LEU A 97 8.27 -3.68 -1.64
N ALA A 98 9.53 -3.45 -1.30
CA ALA A 98 9.92 -2.88 -0.01
C ALA A 98 9.38 -1.46 0.21
N ALA A 99 9.29 -0.65 -0.85
CA ALA A 99 8.86 0.75 -0.77
C ALA A 99 7.34 0.98 -0.65
N ARG A 100 6.52 -0.08 -0.60
CA ARG A 100 5.04 -0.03 -0.60
C ARG A 100 4.47 -0.24 0.79
#